data_AF-A0A1V5K2G2-F1
#
_entry.id   AF-A0A1V5K2G2-F1
#
_cell.length_a   1.000
_cell.length_b   1.000
_cell.length_c   1.000
_cell.angle_alpha   90.00
_cell.angle_beta   90.00
_cell.angle_gamma   90.00
#
_symmetry.space_group_name_H-M   'P 1'
#
loop_
_entity.id
_entity.type
_entity.pdbx_description
1 polymer ?
#
loop_
_entity_poly.entity_id
_entity_poly.type
_entity_poly.pdbx_seq_one_letter_code
_entity_poly.pdbx_strand_id
1 'polypeptide(L)'
;MFMKGYTERGFQGQAFHLHVRYLGDWNELYFAEYLRYSPETAGEYARLKRVLRERFPNNREEYTDGKSEFVRRVTEEARERWGALYRPEP
;
A
#
# COMPACT_ATOMS: atom_id res chain seq x y z
N MET A 1 -1.71 -5.80 12.17
CA MET A 1 -1.95 -4.39 11.82
C MET A 1 -2.66 -3.74 12.99
N PHE A 2 -2.09 -2.71 13.59
CA PHE A 2 -2.74 -1.99 14.69
C PHE A 2 -3.47 -0.78 14.13
N MET A 3 -4.73 -0.60 14.52
CA MET A 3 -5.57 0.50 14.03
C MET A 3 -5.99 1.38 15.21
N LYS A 4 -5.82 2.70 15.07
CA LYS A 4 -6.35 3.71 16.00
C LYS A 4 -7.32 4.61 15.24
N GLY A 5 -8.40 5.06 15.89
CA GLY A 5 -9.36 6.01 15.29
C GLY A 5 -10.60 5.39 14.62
N TYR A 6 -10.77 4.07 14.73
CA TYR A 6 -12.03 3.41 14.40
C TYR A 6 -12.91 3.33 15.65
N THR A 7 -14.17 3.77 15.51
CA THR A 7 -15.20 3.72 16.55
C THR A 7 -16.31 2.76 16.12
N GLU A 8 -17.26 2.46 17.01
CA GLU A 8 -18.46 1.69 16.67
C GLU A 8 -19.31 2.35 15.56
N ARG A 9 -19.18 3.66 15.36
CA ARG A 9 -19.84 4.41 14.28
C ARG A 9 -18.98 4.51 13.01
N GLY A 10 -17.91 3.73 12.92
CA GLY A 10 -16.92 3.79 11.84
C GLY A 10 -15.80 4.80 12.12
N PHE A 11 -15.19 5.29 11.04
CA PHE A 11 -14.11 6.28 11.11
C PHE A 11 -14.64 7.63 11.62
N GLN A 12 -14.03 8.15 12.70
CA GLN A 12 -14.29 9.49 13.19
C GLN A 12 -12.98 10.25 13.40
N GLY A 13 -12.82 11.40 12.73
CA GLY A 13 -11.62 12.23 12.83
C GLY A 13 -10.46 11.71 11.99
N GLN A 14 -9.46 11.11 12.62
CA GLN A 14 -8.27 10.58 11.96
C GLN A 14 -8.00 9.14 12.41
N ALA A 15 -7.67 8.28 11.45
CA ALA A 15 -7.27 6.91 11.70
C ALA A 15 -5.82 6.69 11.32
N PHE A 16 -5.17 5.83 12.10
CA PHE A 16 -3.77 5.47 11.93
C PHE A 16 -3.68 3.96 11.79
N HIS A 17 -2.87 3.53 10.83
CA HIS A 17 -2.53 2.14 10.60
C HIS A 17 -1.05 1.96 10.91
N LEU A 18 -0.73 1.26 12.01
CA LEU A 18 0.64 0.97 12.39
C LEU A 18 1.04 -0.42 11.90
N HIS A 19 2.11 -0.44 11.11
CA HIS A 19 2.78 -1.64 10.61
C HIS A 19 4.06 -1.82 11.42
N VAL A 20 4.11 -2.86 12.26
CA VAL A 20 5.33 -3.29 12.97
C VAL A 20 5.86 -4.51 12.23
N ARG A 21 7.11 -4.44 11.78
CA ARG A 21 7.75 -5.44 10.91
C ARG A 21 9.10 -5.86 11.49
N TYR A 22 9.57 -7.04 11.10
CA TYR A 22 10.94 -7.44 11.33
C TYR A 22 11.90 -6.65 10.44
N LEU A 23 13.15 -6.53 10.89
CA LEU A 23 14.22 -5.86 10.18
C LEU A 23 14.37 -6.44 8.75
N GLY A 24 14.27 -5.59 7.73
CA GLY A 24 14.38 -6.00 6.31
C GLY A 24 13.07 -6.42 5.64
N ASP A 25 11.97 -6.61 6.39
CA ASP A 25 10.65 -7.01 5.86
C ASP A 25 9.71 -5.80 5.70
N TRP A 26 10.06 -4.88 4.79
CA TRP A 26 9.30 -3.65 4.54
C TRP A 26 9.10 -3.38 3.04
N ASN A 27 8.11 -4.06 2.47
CA ASN A 27 7.64 -3.85 1.09
C ASN A 27 7.05 -2.45 0.87
N GLU A 28 6.41 -1.90 1.89
CA GLU A 28 5.71 -0.63 1.84
C GLU A 28 6.65 0.54 1.48
N LEU A 29 7.92 0.47 1.88
CA LEU A 29 8.93 1.49 1.57
C LEU A 29 9.28 1.48 0.07
N TYR A 30 9.58 0.30 -0.49
CA TYR A 30 9.89 0.15 -1.92
C TYR A 30 8.71 0.58 -2.81
N PHE A 31 7.50 0.16 -2.46
CA PHE A 31 6.29 0.57 -3.18
C PHE A 31 6.11 2.09 -3.15
N ALA A 32 6.22 2.70 -1.97
CA ALA A 32 6.06 4.15 -1.82
C ALA A 32 7.11 4.92 -2.62
N GLU A 33 8.36 4.49 -2.58
CA GLU A 33 9.45 5.13 -3.32
C GLU A 33 9.23 5.00 -4.84
N TYR A 34 8.77 3.84 -5.31
CA TYR A 34 8.48 3.62 -6.73
C TYR A 34 7.41 4.56 -7.25
N LEU A 35 6.33 4.75 -6.49
CA LEU A 35 5.29 5.69 -6.87
C LEU A 35 5.75 7.15 -6.88
N ARG A 36 6.74 7.54 -6.06
CA ARG A 36 7.33 8.89 -6.12
C ARG A 36 8.17 9.09 -7.38
N TYR A 37 8.90 8.05 -7.78
CA TYR A 37 9.75 8.08 -8.96
C TYR A 37 8.96 7.98 -10.27
N SER A 38 7.83 7.25 -10.26
CA SER A 38 7.00 7.01 -11.45
C SER A 38 5.59 7.61 -11.31
N PRO A 39 5.39 8.89 -11.72
CA PRO A 39 4.07 9.53 -11.74
C PRO A 39 3.03 8.79 -12.59
N GLU A 40 3.47 8.11 -13.64
CA GLU A 40 2.60 7.29 -14.49
C GLU A 40 2.00 6.11 -13.72
N THR A 41 2.85 5.30 -13.07
CA THR A 41 2.43 4.16 -12.23
C THR A 41 1.57 4.63 -11.06
N ALA A 42 1.89 5.78 -10.46
CA ALA A 42 1.04 6.39 -9.44
C ALA A 42 -0.35 6.77 -9.97
N GLY A 43 -0.42 7.27 -11.20
CA GLY A 43 -1.66 7.56 -11.92
C GLY A 43 -2.51 6.31 -12.17
N GLU A 44 -1.88 5.22 -12.60
CA GLU A 44 -2.54 3.91 -12.75
C GLU A 44 -3.10 3.40 -11.43
N TYR A 45 -2.30 3.44 -10.36
CA TYR A 45 -2.75 3.02 -9.04
C TYR A 45 -3.92 3.86 -8.53
N ALA A 46 -3.89 5.17 -8.79
CA ALA A 46 -4.99 6.07 -8.44
C ALA A 46 -6.29 5.72 -9.20
N ARG A 47 -6.19 5.44 -10.51
CA ARG A 47 -7.34 4.99 -11.33
C ARG A 47 -7.90 3.67 -10.83
N LEU A 48 -7.04 2.67 -10.58
CA LEU A 48 -7.44 1.37 -10.04
C LEU A 48 -8.21 1.53 -8.72
N LYS A 49 -7.68 2.32 -7.78
CA LYS A 49 -8.36 2.58 -6.50
C LYS A 49 -9.73 3.23 -6.65
N ARG A 50 -9.92 4.12 -7.64
CA ARG A 50 -11.22 4.77 -7.90
C ARG A 50 -12.24 3.75 -8.43
N VAL A 51 -11.85 2.94 -9.42
CA VAL A 51 -12.70 1.88 -9.98
C VAL A 51 -13.09 0.86 -8.92
N LEU A 52 -12.15 0.40 -8.10
CA LEU A 52 -12.44 -0.57 -7.02
C LEU A 52 -13.38 0.02 -5.96
N ARG A 53 -13.21 1.30 -5.61
CA ARG A 53 -14.10 1.99 -4.67
C ARG A 53 -15.54 2.05 -5.20
N GLU A 54 -15.71 2.34 -6.49
CA GLU A 54 -17.03 2.39 -7.13
C GLU A 54 -17.66 0.99 -7.24
N ARG A 55 -16.85 -0.04 -7.52
CA ARG A 55 -17.31 -1.43 -7.61
C ARG A 55 -17.63 -2.06 -6.24
N PHE A 56 -16.89 -1.70 -5.21
CA PHE A 56 -16.96 -2.32 -3.88
C PHE A 56 -17.16 -1.26 -2.76
N PRO A 57 -18.25 -0.48 -2.78
CA PRO A 57 -18.41 0.66 -1.87
C PRO A 57 -18.48 0.26 -0.39
N ASN A 58 -19.05 -0.91 -0.09
CA ASN A 58 -19.22 -1.42 1.27
C ASN A 58 -18.43 -2.73 1.52
N ASN A 59 -17.65 -3.19 0.54
CA ASN A 59 -16.87 -4.42 0.66
C ASN A 59 -15.38 -4.09 0.72
N ARG A 60 -14.87 -3.96 1.95
CA ARG A 60 -13.48 -3.62 2.23
C ARG A 60 -12.50 -4.70 1.76
N GLU A 61 -12.89 -5.97 1.86
CA GLU A 61 -12.04 -7.11 1.50
C GLU A 61 -11.79 -7.11 -0.01
N GLU A 62 -12.85 -7.08 -0.81
CA GLU A 62 -12.74 -7.02 -2.28
C GLU A 62 -11.99 -5.78 -2.77
N TYR A 63 -12.19 -4.62 -2.13
CA TYR A 63 -11.42 -3.42 -2.41
C TYR A 63 -9.92 -3.60 -2.13
N THR A 64 -9.59 -4.34 -1.06
CA THR A 64 -8.20 -4.58 -0.66
C THR A 64 -7.54 -5.61 -1.58
N ASP A 65 -8.24 -6.69 -1.88
CA ASP A 65 -7.74 -7.77 -2.73
C ASP A 65 -7.60 -7.33 -4.19
N GLY A 66 -8.55 -6.54 -4.69
CA GLY A 66 -8.55 -6.05 -6.07
C GLY A 66 -7.35 -5.18 -6.44
N LYS A 67 -6.58 -4.69 -5.46
CA LYS A 67 -5.33 -3.94 -5.69
C LYS A 67 -4.07 -4.69 -5.27
N SER A 68 -4.18 -5.88 -4.69
CA SER A 68 -3.05 -6.64 -4.14
C SER A 68 -2.04 -7.04 -5.21
N GLU A 69 -2.50 -7.50 -6.38
CA GLU A 69 -1.61 -7.88 -7.48
C GLU A 69 -0.80 -6.69 -7.99
N PHE A 70 -1.47 -5.55 -8.20
CA PHE A 70 -0.80 -4.32 -8.64
C PHE A 70 0.30 -3.90 -7.65
N VAL A 71 -0.01 -3.88 -6.35
CA VAL A 71 0.95 -3.50 -5.31
C VAL A 71 2.13 -4.48 -5.31
N ARG A 72 1.87 -5.79 -5.40
CA ARG A 72 2.91 -6.83 -5.45
C ARG A 72 3.86 -6.61 -6.63
N ARG A 73 3.32 -6.48 -7.85
CA ARG A 73 4.12 -6.29 -9.07
C ARG A 73 5.01 -5.06 -9.00
N VAL A 74 4.45 -3.92 -8.60
CA VAL A 74 5.22 -2.67 -8.47
C VAL A 74 6.28 -2.77 -7.38
N THR A 75 5.98 -3.47 -6.28
CA THR A 75 6.96 -3.68 -5.21
C THR A 75 8.13 -4.57 -5.67
N GLU A 76 7.84 -5.63 -6.41
CA GLU A 76 8.87 -6.52 -6.98
C GLU A 76 9.78 -5.76 -7.93
N GLU A 77 9.21 -4.99 -8.86
CA GLU A 77 9.97 -4.15 -9.78
C GLU A 77 10.84 -3.11 -9.04
N ALA A 78 10.29 -2.49 -7.99
CA ALA A 78 11.05 -1.57 -7.14
C ALA A 78 12.24 -2.25 -6.47
N ARG A 79 12.07 -3.49 -5.99
CA ARG A 79 13.13 -4.27 -5.36
C ARG A 79 14.19 -4.70 -6.36
N GLU A 80 13.80 -5.09 -7.57
CA GLU A 80 14.74 -5.41 -8.65
C GLU A 80 15.56 -4.18 -9.05
N ARG A 81 14.90 -3.03 -9.15
CA ARG A 81 15.55 -1.78 -9.57
C ARG A 81 16.52 -1.21 -8.53
N TRP A 82 16.16 -1.26 -7.25
CA TRP A 82 16.89 -0.56 -6.18
C TRP A 82 17.61 -1.49 -5.21
N GLY A 83 17.50 -2.81 -5.40
CA GLY A 83 18.25 -3.81 -4.65
C GLY A 83 18.19 -3.58 -3.14
N ALA A 84 19.32 -3.23 -2.55
CA ALA A 84 19.52 -3.09 -1.12
C ALA A 84 19.17 -1.71 -0.52
N LEU A 85 18.45 -0.83 -1.24
CA LEU A 85 18.16 0.55 -0.76
C LEU A 85 17.63 0.64 0.67
N TYR A 86 16.74 -0.27 1.06
CA TYR A 86 16.24 -0.38 2.44
C TYR A 86 16.66 -1.70 3.09
N ARG A 87 17.67 -2.40 2.57
CA ARG A 87 18.22 -3.56 3.24
C ARG A 87 19.11 -3.06 4.38
N PRO A 88 18.86 -3.49 5.63
CA PRO A 88 19.72 -3.14 6.73
C PRO A 88 21.12 -3.73 6.51
N GLU A 89 22.15 -2.98 6.88
CA GLU A 89 23.51 -3.52 6.91
C GLU A 89 23.60 -4.63 7.98
N PRO A 90 24.45 -5.66 7.74
CA PRO A 90 24.64 -6.76 8.67
C PRO A 90 25.19 -6.32 10.05
#